data_AF-A0A803Y9J5-F1
#
_entry.id   AF-A0A803Y9J5-F1
#
_cell.length_a   1.000
_cell.length_b   1.000
_cell.length_c   1.000
_cell.angle_alpha   90.00
_cell.angle_beta   90.00
_cell.angle_gamma   90.00
#
_symmetry.space_group_name_H-M   'P 1'
#
loop_
_entity.id
_entity.type
_entity.pdbx_description
1 polymer ?
#
loop_
_entity_poly.entity_id
_entity_poly.type
_entity_poly.pdbx_seq_one_letter_code
_entity_poly.pdbx_strand_id
1 'polypeptide(L)'
;MLCVVVSLSGEEEMYSTFQIITHVCIFISAAIIDYFVLYSYFKEIYMLSIESLAEVTARCIEQLHKVAELILHGQEVEKTAQDQAKVLTNLTSAMCNEVSSLSKKFSDSLTAAGSNMKAEVLNPIIDSVLLEGCNSTTYVQDAFQLLLPVLQISHIQTSCLKARE
;
A
#
# COMPACT_ATOMS: atom_id res chain seq x y z
N MET A 1 18.41 -11.95 -12.28
CA MET A 1 19.85 -11.65 -12.13
C MET A 1 19.95 -10.14 -12.26
N LEU A 2 20.25 -9.32 -11.26
CA LEU A 2 20.97 -9.42 -9.97
C LEU A 2 19.96 -9.23 -8.79
N CYS A 3 20.00 -9.84 -7.62
CA CYS A 3 21.07 -10.17 -6.67
C CYS A 3 21.99 -8.98 -6.33
N VAL A 4 21.50 -8.10 -5.45
CA VAL A 4 22.39 -7.29 -4.62
C VAL A 4 22.02 -7.56 -3.17
N VAL A 5 22.77 -8.50 -2.58
CA VAL A 5 22.94 -8.61 -1.13
C VAL A 5 23.80 -7.41 -0.74
N VAL A 6 23.24 -6.43 -0.03
CA VAL A 6 24.05 -5.50 0.76
C VAL A 6 23.67 -5.71 2.21
N SER A 7 24.60 -6.26 2.97
CA SER A 7 24.58 -6.18 4.42
C SER A 7 24.75 -4.72 4.80
N LEU A 8 23.71 -4.06 5.31
CA LEU A 8 23.77 -2.68 5.77
C LEU A 8 23.24 -2.60 7.21
N SER A 9 23.97 -1.86 8.04
CA SER A 9 23.68 -1.59 9.44
C SER A 9 22.31 -0.93 9.64
N GLY A 10 21.62 -1.30 10.71
CA GLY A 10 20.17 -1.12 10.93
C GLY A 10 19.56 0.29 10.82
N GLU A 11 20.35 1.36 10.73
CA GLU A 11 19.82 2.69 10.41
C GLU A 11 19.59 2.90 8.89
N GLU A 12 20.36 2.24 8.02
CA GLU A 12 20.18 2.36 6.55
C GLU A 12 19.04 1.49 6.00
N GLU A 13 18.60 0.46 6.73
CA GLU A 13 17.54 -0.46 6.30
C GLU A 13 16.13 0.18 6.38
N MET A 14 15.93 1.08 7.34
CA MET A 14 14.73 1.91 7.44
C MET A 14 14.68 2.97 6.33
N TYR A 15 15.83 3.54 5.95
CA TYR A 15 15.94 4.44 4.79
C TYR A 15 15.69 3.70 3.47
N SER A 16 16.14 2.44 3.34
CA SER A 16 15.89 1.59 2.17
C SER A 16 14.40 1.23 2.01
N THR A 17 13.70 0.91 3.10
CA THR A 17 12.25 0.63 3.08
C THR A 17 11.43 1.87 2.70
N PHE A 18 11.83 3.06 3.19
CA PHE A 18 11.21 4.32 2.80
C PHE A 18 11.55 4.69 1.33
N GLN A 19 12.77 4.43 0.87
CA GLN A 19 13.17 4.60 -0.54
C GLN A 19 12.44 3.64 -1.48
N ILE A 20 12.11 2.42 -1.06
CA ILE A 20 11.35 1.45 -1.86
C ILE A 20 9.88 1.88 -1.97
N ILE A 21 9.27 2.37 -0.88
CA ILE A 21 7.91 2.96 -0.93
C ILE A 21 7.89 4.19 -1.84
N THR A 22 8.91 5.04 -1.73
CA THR A 22 9.05 6.22 -2.58
C THR A 22 9.32 5.83 -4.05
N HIS A 23 10.09 4.79 -4.33
CA HIS A 23 10.34 4.28 -5.68
C HIS A 23 9.12 3.59 -6.29
N VAL A 24 8.34 2.83 -5.52
CA VAL A 24 7.08 2.21 -5.99
C VAL A 24 6.03 3.30 -6.27
N CYS A 25 5.91 4.30 -5.41
CA CYS A 25 5.04 5.45 -5.65
C CYS A 25 5.50 6.31 -6.85
N ILE A 26 6.80 6.48 -7.08
CA ILE A 26 7.37 7.25 -8.21
C ILE A 26 7.30 6.49 -9.54
N PHE A 27 7.57 5.18 -9.59
CA PHE A 27 7.55 4.40 -10.84
C PHE A 27 6.14 4.19 -11.38
N ILE A 28 5.13 4.05 -10.49
CA ILE A 28 3.71 3.93 -10.87
C ILE A 28 3.12 5.29 -11.27
N SER A 29 3.52 6.39 -10.62
CA SER A 29 2.98 7.72 -10.92
C SER A 29 3.56 8.36 -12.18
N ALA A 30 4.84 8.12 -12.52
CA ALA A 30 5.48 8.77 -13.67
C ALA A 30 5.36 8.02 -15.01
N ALA A 31 5.30 6.68 -15.01
CA ALA A 31 5.34 5.91 -16.26
C ALA A 31 3.96 5.67 -16.90
N ILE A 32 2.87 5.61 -16.11
CA ILE A 32 1.52 5.29 -16.62
C ILE A 32 0.71 6.55 -16.96
N ILE A 33 0.91 7.66 -16.25
CA ILE A 33 0.11 8.88 -16.45
C ILE A 33 0.60 9.72 -17.64
N ASP A 34 1.92 9.87 -17.84
CA ASP A 34 2.45 10.75 -18.90
C ASP A 34 2.40 10.14 -20.32
N TYR A 35 2.38 8.81 -20.46
CA TYR A 35 2.32 8.15 -21.78
C TYR A 35 0.88 7.83 -22.25
N PHE A 36 -0.10 7.79 -21.34
CA PHE A 36 -1.43 7.23 -21.63
C PHE A 36 -2.54 8.28 -21.81
N VAL A 37 -2.44 9.43 -21.11
CA VAL A 37 -3.48 10.48 -21.14
C VAL A 37 -3.64 11.13 -22.52
N LEU A 38 -2.69 10.98 -23.44
CA LEU A 38 -2.77 11.58 -24.77
C LEU A 38 -3.51 10.72 -25.84
N TYR A 39 -3.77 9.42 -25.60
CA TYR A 39 -4.30 8.53 -26.67
C TYR A 39 -5.36 7.49 -26.26
N SER A 40 -5.78 7.43 -25.00
CA SER A 40 -6.59 6.31 -24.54
C SER A 40 -8.12 6.52 -24.65
N TYR A 41 -8.81 5.46 -25.07
CA TYR A 41 -10.27 5.38 -25.12
C TYR A 41 -10.86 5.25 -23.70
N PHE A 42 -11.98 5.93 -23.40
CA PHE A 42 -12.62 6.00 -22.07
C PHE A 42 -12.71 4.65 -21.31
N LYS A 43 -12.99 3.55 -22.02
CA LYS A 43 -13.06 2.20 -21.43
C LYS A 43 -11.71 1.69 -20.91
N GLU A 44 -10.62 2.03 -21.58
CA GLU A 44 -9.28 1.62 -21.17
C GLU A 44 -8.86 2.35 -19.89
N ILE A 45 -9.19 3.65 -19.75
CA ILE A 45 -8.98 4.41 -18.50
C ILE A 45 -9.70 3.70 -17.35
N TYR A 46 -10.95 3.28 -17.54
CA TYR A 46 -11.70 2.54 -16.53
C TYR A 46 -11.03 1.21 -16.16
N MET A 47 -10.67 0.38 -17.15
CA MET A 47 -10.02 -0.91 -16.88
C MET A 47 -8.70 -0.74 -16.14
N LEU A 48 -7.85 0.19 -16.58
CA LEU A 48 -6.59 0.49 -15.90
C LEU A 48 -6.79 1.00 -14.48
N SER A 49 -7.88 1.74 -14.23
CA SER A 49 -8.21 2.20 -12.89
C SER A 49 -8.44 1.02 -11.95
N ILE A 50 -9.26 0.04 -12.37
CA ILE A 50 -9.55 -1.16 -11.58
C ILE A 50 -8.30 -2.04 -11.40
N GLU A 51 -7.55 -2.28 -12.48
CA GLU A 51 -6.31 -3.08 -12.42
C GLU A 51 -5.26 -2.46 -11.50
N SER A 52 -5.07 -1.14 -11.60
CA SER A 52 -4.11 -0.41 -10.77
C SER A 52 -4.53 -0.41 -9.29
N LEU A 53 -5.82 -0.27 -9.00
CA LEU A 53 -6.35 -0.35 -7.63
C LEU A 53 -6.17 -1.76 -7.04
N ALA A 54 -6.44 -2.80 -7.82
CA ALA A 54 -6.20 -4.18 -7.40
C ALA A 54 -4.70 -4.45 -7.16
N GLU A 55 -3.83 -4.00 -8.06
CA GLU A 55 -2.38 -4.18 -7.91
C GLU A 55 -1.84 -3.45 -6.67
N VAL A 56 -2.17 -2.17 -6.49
CA VAL A 56 -1.69 -1.41 -5.32
C VAL A 56 -2.21 -2.02 -4.02
N THR A 57 -3.44 -2.54 -4.01
CA THR A 57 -4.02 -3.26 -2.87
C THR A 57 -3.19 -4.49 -2.53
N ALA A 58 -2.91 -5.33 -3.53
CA ALA A 58 -2.10 -6.53 -3.36
C ALA A 58 -0.70 -6.20 -2.84
N ARG A 59 -0.08 -5.13 -3.36
CA ARG A 59 1.23 -4.65 -2.89
C ARG A 59 1.19 -4.18 -1.45
N CYS A 60 0.16 -3.43 -1.03
CA CYS A 60 0.01 -3.00 0.36
C CYS A 60 -0.09 -4.22 1.31
N ILE A 61 -0.90 -5.21 0.95
CA ILE A 61 -1.04 -6.45 1.73
C ILE A 61 0.29 -7.22 1.78
N GLU A 62 1.01 -7.33 0.66
CA GLU A 62 2.33 -7.96 0.59
C GLU A 62 3.33 -7.28 1.53
N GLN A 63 3.32 -5.94 1.61
CA GLN A 63 4.19 -5.20 2.53
C GLN A 63 3.84 -5.45 3.99
N LEU A 64 2.54 -5.46 4.32
CA LEU A 64 2.10 -5.79 5.68
C LEU A 64 2.54 -7.21 6.07
N HIS A 65 2.43 -8.19 5.16
CA HIS A 65 2.93 -9.54 5.40
C HIS A 65 4.45 -9.59 5.61
N LYS A 66 5.25 -8.87 4.82
CA LYS A 66 6.71 -8.80 5.01
C LYS A 66 7.08 -8.20 6.35
N VAL A 67 6.39 -7.15 6.79
CA VAL A 67 6.64 -6.58 8.13
C VAL A 67 6.26 -7.58 9.23
N ALA A 68 5.18 -8.35 9.04
CA ALA A 68 4.81 -9.41 9.97
C ALA A 68 5.90 -10.49 10.09
N GLU A 69 6.47 -10.92 8.95
CA GLU A 69 7.58 -11.87 8.93
C GLU A 69 8.83 -11.32 9.64
N LEU A 70 9.15 -10.04 9.44
CA LEU A 70 10.25 -9.36 10.12
C LEU A 70 10.03 -9.28 11.64
N ILE A 71 8.79 -9.05 12.08
CA ILE A 71 8.47 -9.02 13.53
C ILE A 71 8.62 -10.40 14.16
N LEU A 72 8.24 -11.48 13.45
CA LEU A 72 8.31 -12.85 13.99
C LEU A 72 9.72 -13.45 13.95
N HIS A 73 10.52 -13.12 12.93
CA HIS A 73 11.80 -13.77 12.67
C HIS A 73 13.01 -12.84 12.84
N GLY A 74 12.81 -11.53 13.00
CA GLY A 74 13.87 -10.55 13.18
C GLY A 74 14.67 -10.84 14.45
N GLN A 75 15.99 -11.00 14.30
CA GLN A 75 16.90 -11.08 15.43
C GLN A 75 17.14 -9.65 15.96
N GLU A 76 17.02 -9.48 17.28
CA GLU A 76 17.06 -8.22 18.03
C GLU A 76 15.82 -7.33 17.85
N VAL A 77 14.85 -7.49 18.76
CA VAL A 77 13.71 -6.58 18.91
C VAL A 77 14.21 -5.28 19.55
N GLU A 78 14.75 -4.36 18.73
CA GLU A 78 15.23 -3.04 19.17
C GLU A 78 14.09 -2.14 19.70
N LYS A 79 12.85 -2.36 19.24
CA LYS A 79 11.68 -1.50 19.53
C LYS A 79 10.60 -2.25 20.30
N THR A 80 9.90 -1.58 21.20
CA THR A 80 8.81 -2.22 21.95
C THR A 80 7.67 -2.63 21.00
N ALA A 81 6.88 -3.65 21.38
CA ALA A 81 5.68 -4.04 20.62
C ALA A 81 4.69 -2.87 20.43
N GLN A 82 4.65 -1.93 21.38
CA GLN A 82 3.86 -0.71 21.27
C GLN A 82 4.38 0.23 20.19
N ASP A 83 5.70 0.41 20.09
CA ASP A 83 6.32 1.23 19.04
C ASP A 83 6.12 0.58 17.66
N GLN A 84 6.26 -0.74 17.56
CA GLN A 84 5.98 -1.50 16.34
C GLN A 84 4.51 -1.30 15.89
N ALA A 85 3.55 -1.41 16.82
CA ALA A 85 2.14 -1.18 16.54
C ALA A 85 1.87 0.25 16.04
N LYS A 86 2.52 1.25 16.62
CA LYS A 86 2.40 2.65 16.20
C LYS A 86 2.93 2.87 14.78
N VAL A 87 4.10 2.30 14.47
CA VAL A 87 4.71 2.37 13.13
C VAL A 87 3.80 1.70 12.09
N LEU A 88 3.30 0.50 12.38
CA LEU A 88 2.37 -0.21 11.50
C LEU A 88 1.06 0.53 11.27
N THR A 89 0.51 1.16 12.32
CA THR A 89 -0.70 1.99 12.21
C THR A 89 -0.46 3.16 11.25
N ASN A 90 0.67 3.85 11.40
CA ASN A 90 1.04 4.96 10.52
C ASN A 90 1.28 4.51 9.08
N LEU A 91 1.95 3.37 8.89
CA LEU A 91 2.20 2.78 7.57
C LEU A 91 0.89 2.42 6.86
N THR A 92 -0.02 1.75 7.57
CA THR A 92 -1.34 1.35 7.06
C THR A 92 -2.17 2.57 6.68
N SER A 93 -2.14 3.62 7.52
CA SER A 93 -2.81 4.89 7.23
C SER A 93 -2.25 5.56 5.97
N ALA A 94 -0.92 5.61 5.83
CA ALA A 94 -0.28 6.15 4.64
C ALA A 94 -0.67 5.38 3.37
N MET A 95 -0.65 4.04 3.41
CA MET A 95 -1.12 3.20 2.30
C MET A 95 -2.58 3.49 1.93
N CYS A 96 -3.48 3.59 2.91
CA CYS A 96 -4.89 3.91 2.66
C CYS A 96 -5.08 5.29 2.02
N ASN A 97 -4.28 6.28 2.43
CA ASN A 97 -4.31 7.62 1.85
C ASN A 97 -3.85 7.62 0.39
N GLU A 98 -2.80 6.87 0.07
CA GLU A 98 -2.31 6.72 -1.32
C GLU A 98 -3.35 6.02 -2.21
N VAL A 99 -3.98 4.95 -1.73
CA VAL A 99 -5.09 4.27 -2.44
C VAL A 99 -6.25 5.22 -2.71
N SER A 100 -6.67 5.99 -1.69
CA SER A 100 -7.75 6.97 -1.82
C SER A 100 -7.40 8.08 -2.81
N SER A 101 -6.16 8.58 -2.75
CA SER A 101 -5.62 9.60 -3.66
C SER A 101 -5.61 9.08 -5.11
N LEU A 102 -5.18 7.84 -5.32
CA LEU A 102 -5.16 7.20 -6.64
C LEU A 102 -6.56 7.01 -7.21
N SER A 103 -7.50 6.47 -6.42
CA SER A 103 -8.91 6.30 -6.83
C SER A 103 -9.53 7.64 -7.25
N LYS A 104 -9.26 8.72 -6.50
CA LYS A 104 -9.69 10.08 -6.85
C LYS A 104 -9.09 10.57 -8.17
N LYS A 105 -7.79 10.36 -8.39
CA LYS A 105 -7.14 10.74 -9.67
C LYS A 105 -7.79 10.01 -10.84
N PHE A 106 -8.09 8.72 -10.69
CA PHE A 106 -8.81 7.96 -11.72
C PHE A 106 -10.23 8.48 -11.96
N SER A 107 -10.98 8.81 -10.91
CA SER A 107 -12.31 9.42 -11.09
C SER A 107 -12.25 10.77 -11.80
N ASP A 108 -11.24 11.60 -11.49
CA ASP A 108 -11.03 12.90 -12.13
C ASP A 108 -10.68 12.72 -13.62
N SER A 109 -9.80 11.76 -13.95
CA SER A 109 -9.47 11.40 -15.34
C SER A 109 -10.67 10.88 -16.12
N LEU A 110 -11.49 10.01 -15.53
CA LEU A 110 -12.72 9.51 -16.14
C LEU A 110 -13.74 10.62 -16.37
N THR A 111 -13.87 11.55 -15.42
CA THR A 111 -14.75 12.72 -15.55
C THR A 111 -14.32 13.60 -16.72
N ALA A 112 -13.02 13.87 -16.86
CA ALA A 112 -12.48 14.67 -17.96
C ALA A 112 -12.67 13.98 -19.33
N ALA A 113 -12.31 12.70 -19.43
CA ALA A 113 -12.43 11.91 -20.66
C ALA A 113 -13.89 11.66 -21.07
N GLY A 114 -14.78 11.55 -20.09
CA GLY A 114 -16.22 11.30 -20.27
C GLY A 114 -17.07 12.56 -20.40
N SER A 115 -16.50 13.76 -20.49
CA SER A 115 -17.23 15.04 -20.42
C SER A 115 -18.37 15.20 -21.45
N ASN A 116 -18.29 14.52 -22.59
CA ASN A 116 -19.34 14.52 -23.62
C ASN A 116 -20.38 13.39 -23.46
N MET A 117 -20.22 12.51 -22.47
CA MET A 117 -21.15 11.43 -22.18
C MET A 117 -22.32 11.92 -21.32
N LYS A 118 -23.44 11.19 -21.38
CA LYS A 118 -24.56 11.44 -20.47
C LYS A 118 -24.19 11.02 -19.05
N ALA A 119 -24.63 11.80 -18.06
CA ALA A 119 -24.42 11.50 -16.64
C ALA A 119 -24.93 10.10 -16.22
N GLU A 120 -26.04 9.64 -16.81
CA GLU A 120 -26.62 8.30 -16.56
C GLU A 120 -25.68 7.14 -16.96
N VAL A 121 -24.73 7.40 -17.86
CA VAL A 121 -23.70 6.43 -18.29
C VAL A 121 -22.39 6.65 -17.53
N LEU A 122 -21.99 7.91 -17.34
CA LEU A 122 -20.71 8.26 -16.75
C LEU A 122 -20.66 8.03 -15.23
N ASN A 123 -21.69 8.44 -14.49
CA ASN A 123 -21.67 8.41 -13.04
C ASN A 123 -21.48 6.99 -12.47
N PRO A 124 -22.20 5.94 -12.95
CA PRO A 124 -21.99 4.59 -12.44
C PRO A 124 -20.55 4.07 -12.61
N ILE A 125 -19.83 4.54 -13.63
CA ILE A 125 -18.45 4.14 -13.91
C ILE A 125 -17.49 4.83 -12.95
N ILE A 126 -17.69 6.13 -12.70
CA ILE A 126 -16.96 6.88 -11.66
C ILE A 126 -17.21 6.27 -10.29
N ASP A 127 -18.48 6.03 -9.95
CA ASP A 127 -18.89 5.44 -8.68
C ASP A 127 -18.27 4.05 -8.49
N SER A 128 -18.17 3.25 -9.56
CA SER A 128 -17.50 1.94 -9.52
C SER A 128 -16.02 2.05 -9.16
N VAL A 129 -15.29 3.04 -9.68
CA VAL A 129 -13.86 3.23 -9.36
C VAL A 129 -13.66 3.77 -7.94
N LEU A 130 -14.55 4.68 -7.50
CA LEU A 130 -14.54 5.17 -6.12
C LEU A 130 -14.86 4.05 -5.13
N LEU A 131 -15.85 3.21 -5.44
CA LEU A 131 -16.20 2.05 -4.63
C LEU A 131 -15.05 1.04 -4.56
N GLU A 132 -14.38 0.77 -5.67
CA GLU A 132 -13.19 -0.09 -5.67
C GLU A 132 -12.08 0.50 -4.79
N GLY A 133 -11.84 1.81 -4.86
CA GLY A 133 -10.90 2.49 -3.96
C GLY A 133 -11.29 2.34 -2.48
N CYS A 134 -12.57 2.48 -2.14
CA CYS A 134 -13.06 2.22 -0.78
C CYS A 134 -12.80 0.77 -0.35
N ASN A 135 -13.16 -0.20 -1.20
CA ASN A 135 -12.91 -1.62 -0.92
C ASN A 135 -11.42 -1.91 -0.71
N SER A 136 -10.55 -1.35 -1.57
CA SER A 136 -9.09 -1.44 -1.45
C SER A 136 -8.59 -0.96 -0.09
N THR A 137 -9.07 0.20 0.40
CA THR A 137 -8.67 0.68 1.72
C THR A 137 -9.16 -0.23 2.85
N THR A 138 -10.37 -0.78 2.75
CA THR A 138 -10.87 -1.78 3.70
C THR A 138 -9.99 -3.03 3.70
N TYR A 139 -9.61 -3.57 2.54
CA TYR A 139 -8.73 -4.73 2.45
C TYR A 139 -7.35 -4.49 3.08
N VAL A 140 -6.78 -3.30 2.91
CA VAL A 140 -5.51 -2.92 3.55
C VAL A 140 -5.65 -2.84 5.07
N GLN A 141 -6.75 -2.27 5.57
CA GLN A 141 -7.03 -2.19 7.00
C GLN A 141 -7.27 -3.58 7.61
N ASP A 142 -8.01 -4.45 6.92
CA ASP A 142 -8.26 -5.82 7.37
C ASP A 142 -6.96 -6.63 7.41
N ALA A 143 -6.09 -6.49 6.42
CA ALA A 143 -4.77 -7.10 6.44
C ALA A 143 -3.94 -6.62 7.65
N PHE A 144 -4.01 -5.33 8.01
CA PHE A 144 -3.37 -4.83 9.23
C PHE A 144 -3.94 -5.47 10.50
N GLN A 145 -5.25 -5.71 10.58
CA GLN A 145 -5.83 -6.40 11.74
C GLN A 145 -5.29 -7.83 11.91
N LEU A 146 -4.90 -8.50 10.82
CA LEU A 146 -4.25 -9.83 10.87
C LEU A 146 -2.84 -9.79 11.48
N LEU A 147 -2.22 -8.61 11.62
CA LEU A 147 -0.93 -8.46 12.31
C LEU A 147 -1.07 -8.38 13.84
N LEU A 148 -2.28 -8.23 14.38
CA LEU A 148 -2.48 -8.14 15.83
C LEU A 148 -1.95 -9.38 16.59
N PRO A 149 -2.23 -10.62 16.17
CA PRO A 149 -1.65 -11.81 16.80
C PRO A 149 -0.13 -11.85 16.73
N VAL A 150 0.45 -11.36 15.62
CA VAL A 150 1.91 -11.29 15.43
C VAL A 150 2.54 -10.33 16.45
N LEU A 151 1.97 -9.14 16.62
CA LEU A 151 2.41 -8.17 17.63
C LEU A 151 2.25 -8.70 19.06
N GLN A 152 1.18 -9.44 19.34
CA GLN A 152 0.94 -10.06 20.64
C GLN A 152 1.99 -11.13 20.95
N ILE A 153 2.30 -12.01 19.99
CA ILE A 153 3.34 -13.04 20.15
C ILE A 153 4.70 -12.40 20.37
N SER A 154 5.06 -11.38 19.57
CA SER A 154 6.29 -10.60 19.73
C SER A 154 6.39 -10.03 21.17
N HIS A 155 5.32 -9.42 21.67
CA HIS A 155 5.30 -8.86 23.02
C HIS A 155 5.53 -9.92 24.11
N ILE A 156 4.88 -11.08 24.00
CA ILE A 156 5.05 -12.20 24.95
C ILE A 156 6.50 -12.70 24.92
N GLN A 157 7.06 -12.92 23.72
CA GLN A 157 8.43 -13.41 23.55
C GLN A 157 9.45 -12.44 24.16
N THR A 158 9.34 -11.14 23.86
CA THR A 158 10.23 -10.12 24.43
C THR A 158 10.10 -10.05 25.96
N SER A 159 8.88 -10.16 26.50
CA SER A 159 8.65 -10.09 27.95
C SER A 159 9.21 -11.31 28.68
N CYS A 160 9.07 -12.51 28.11
CA CYS A 160 9.64 -13.74 28.67
C CYS A 160 11.17 -13.76 28.63
N LEU A 161 11.80 -13.17 27.61
CA LEU A 161 13.27 -13.06 27.53
C LEU A 161 13.81 -12.16 28.65
N LYS A 162 13.22 -10.97 28.84
CA LYS A 162 13.61 -10.03 29.91
C LYS A 162 13.45 -10.60 31.33
N ALA A 163 12.54 -11.55 31.53
CA ALA A 163 12.33 -12.19 32.83
C ALA A 163 13.36 -13.29 33.16
N ARG A 164 14.18 -13.70 32.19
CA ARG A 164 15.22 -14.75 32.34
C ARG A 164 16.63 -14.17 32.52
N GLU A 165 16.78 -12.86 32.41
CA GLU A 165 18.01 -12.09 32.68
C GLU A 165 18.01 -11.56 34.12
#